data_AF-A0A5N6HBT3-F1
#
_entry.id   AF-A0A5N6HBT3-F1
#
_cell.length_a   1.000
_cell.length_b   1.000
_cell.length_c   1.000
_cell.angle_alpha   90.00
_cell.angle_beta   90.00
_cell.angle_gamma   90.00
#
_symmetry.space_group_name_H-M   'P 1'
#
loop_
_entity.id
_entity.type
_entity.pdbx_description
1 polymer ?
#
loop_
_entity_poly.entity_id
_entity_poly.type
_entity_poly.pdbx_seq_one_letter_code
_entity_poly.pdbx_strand_id
1 'polypeptide(L)'
;MAASFRAILSSYSAPRYPGAQIPLSLTIHELNIVPISVFSTREFHDFLSHLTSFNMSLMHGAGWMLNTFKVFYGFPDCLGPWFFNHLTSAEEFSFDPQESAPLGDAGQRHAFDISLRKANMPRLRKLSLGNIYLCLELKDFLLRHLDTLESISLHECYSCKDLDGVEGMSWSELFCALADKSPTRLTCFSLHWDDDQEDLLDLDDDMGDPMLVAQARRKLEMEFDAMAFPFGYCDVSEKYGNATHDWDANRAAFVQGDDYRSYQDLMAIVELNATGNH
;
A
#
# COMPACT_ATOMS: atom_id res chain seq x y z
N MET A 1 -34.18 4.76 -4.71
CA MET A 1 -33.40 3.56 -5.11
C MET A 1 -32.88 2.93 -3.83
N ALA A 2 -33.23 1.67 -3.56
CA ALA A 2 -32.77 0.97 -2.37
C ALA A 2 -31.32 0.55 -2.57
N ALA A 3 -30.39 1.12 -1.79
CA ALA A 3 -29.02 0.64 -1.73
C ALA A 3 -29.03 -0.76 -1.10
N SER A 4 -28.67 -1.77 -1.89
CA SER A 4 -28.44 -3.12 -1.41
C SER A 4 -27.12 -3.13 -0.64
N PHE A 5 -27.18 -3.18 0.69
CA PHE A 5 -26.01 -3.37 1.54
C PHE A 5 -25.50 -4.81 1.39
N ARG A 6 -24.41 -5.01 0.65
CA ARG A 6 -23.67 -6.27 0.61
C ARG A 6 -22.21 -6.00 0.99
N ALA A 7 -21.93 -5.90 2.30
CA ALA A 7 -20.63 -6.31 2.76
C ALA A 7 -20.65 -7.85 2.72
N ILE A 8 -19.89 -8.45 1.81
CA ILE A 8 -19.80 -9.91 1.74
C ILE A 8 -18.74 -10.36 2.75
N LEU A 9 -19.18 -10.83 3.91
CA LEU A 9 -18.35 -11.69 4.76
C LEU A 9 -18.23 -13.05 4.05
N SER A 10 -17.10 -13.30 3.41
CA SER A 10 -16.87 -14.49 2.57
C SER A 10 -16.37 -15.71 3.36
N SER A 11 -15.92 -15.53 4.60
CA SER A 11 -15.43 -16.63 5.46
C SER A 11 -15.96 -16.52 6.89
N TYR A 12 -17.07 -17.23 7.17
CA TYR A 12 -17.51 -17.55 8.53
C TYR A 12 -17.45 -19.06 8.70
N SER A 13 -16.39 -19.56 9.34
CA SER A 13 -16.33 -20.96 9.76
C SER A 13 -17.12 -21.10 11.07
N ALA A 14 -18.44 -21.29 10.97
CA ALA A 14 -19.30 -21.50 12.14
C ALA A 14 -18.91 -22.81 12.86
N PRO A 15 -18.67 -22.80 14.17
CA PRO A 15 -18.42 -24.06 14.87
C PRO A 15 -19.76 -24.66 15.28
N ARG A 16 -19.95 -25.95 14.96
CA ARG A 16 -21.20 -26.69 15.19
C ARG A 16 -21.46 -27.08 16.66
N TYR A 17 -20.70 -26.56 17.64
CA TYR A 17 -20.76 -27.01 19.04
C TYR A 17 -20.48 -25.90 20.08
N PRO A 18 -21.05 -25.97 21.30
CA PRO A 18 -20.67 -25.06 22.40
C PRO A 18 -19.21 -25.34 22.81
N GLY A 19 -18.34 -24.33 22.73
CA GLY A 19 -16.87 -24.48 22.77
C GLY A 19 -16.16 -24.11 21.45
N ALA A 20 -16.96 -23.77 20.44
CA ALA A 20 -16.64 -23.03 19.22
C ALA A 20 -15.44 -22.06 19.30
N GLN A 21 -14.30 -22.42 18.70
CA GLN A 21 -13.17 -21.52 18.45
C GLN A 21 -13.64 -20.27 17.68
N ILE A 22 -13.27 -19.09 18.17
CA ILE A 22 -13.47 -17.81 17.48
C ILE A 22 -12.81 -17.92 16.10
N PRO A 23 -13.45 -17.48 15.00
CA PRO A 23 -12.80 -17.49 13.69
C PRO A 23 -11.50 -16.68 13.77
N LEU A 24 -10.40 -17.29 13.34
CA LEU A 24 -9.07 -16.67 13.39
C LEU A 24 -8.82 -15.74 12.19
N SER A 25 -9.75 -15.67 11.23
CA SER A 25 -9.62 -14.85 10.04
C SER A 25 -10.89 -14.04 9.78
N LEU A 26 -10.73 -12.78 9.36
CA LEU A 26 -11.82 -11.95 8.86
C LEU A 26 -11.43 -11.34 7.51
N THR A 27 -12.36 -11.39 6.56
CA THR A 27 -12.22 -10.68 5.28
C THR A 27 -13.45 -9.81 5.04
N ILE A 28 -13.20 -8.52 4.84
CA ILE A 28 -14.23 -7.52 4.51
C ILE A 28 -13.98 -7.07 3.07
N HIS A 29 -14.87 -7.46 2.16
CA HIS A 29 -14.83 -6.95 0.79
C HIS A 29 -15.74 -5.73 0.66
N GLU A 30 -15.23 -4.70 -0.02
CA GLU A 30 -15.98 -3.52 -0.41
C GLU A 30 -16.67 -2.83 0.77
N LEU A 31 -15.90 -2.54 1.83
CA LEU A 31 -16.41 -1.82 3.00
C LEU A 31 -17.03 -0.50 2.55
N ASN A 32 -18.31 -0.34 2.89
CA ASN A 32 -19.04 0.88 2.59
C ASN A 32 -18.57 2.00 3.54
N ILE A 33 -18.44 3.23 3.02
CA ILE A 33 -17.92 4.39 3.75
C ILE A 33 -18.98 5.03 4.67
N VAL A 34 -19.65 4.18 5.47
CA VAL A 34 -20.72 4.58 6.38
C VAL A 34 -20.31 4.21 7.81
N PRO A 35 -20.41 5.14 8.76
CA PRO A 35 -20.16 4.82 10.16
C PRO A 35 -21.22 3.85 10.68
N ILE A 36 -20.79 2.67 11.11
CA ILE A 36 -21.64 1.68 11.76
C ILE A 36 -21.27 1.65 13.24
N SER A 37 -22.25 1.85 14.12
CA SER A 37 -22.03 1.96 15.57
C SER A 37 -21.35 0.73 16.17
N VAL A 38 -21.55 -0.45 15.57
CA VAL A 38 -20.91 -1.70 16.01
C VAL A 38 -19.38 -1.63 15.95
N PHE A 39 -18.83 -0.87 14.99
CA PHE A 39 -17.38 -0.70 14.84
C PHE A 39 -16.72 0.07 15.97
N SER A 40 -17.49 0.62 16.90
CA SER A 40 -16.97 1.31 18.09
C SER A 40 -17.27 0.57 19.39
N THR A 41 -17.88 -0.63 19.32
CA THR A 41 -18.20 -1.39 20.54
C THR A 41 -17.01 -2.18 21.04
N ARG A 42 -16.96 -2.36 22.35
CA ARG A 42 -15.90 -3.15 22.99
C ARG A 42 -15.93 -4.60 22.51
N GLU A 43 -17.11 -5.17 22.35
CA GLU A 43 -17.28 -6.56 21.92
C GLU A 43 -16.69 -6.80 20.52
N PHE A 44 -16.81 -5.82 19.62
CA PHE A 44 -16.24 -5.90 18.29
C PHE A 44 -14.71 -5.79 18.33
N HIS A 45 -14.17 -4.85 19.09
CA HIS A 45 -12.73 -4.71 19.27
C HIS A 45 -12.10 -5.93 19.95
N ASP A 46 -12.77 -6.48 20.98
CA ASP A 46 -12.37 -7.70 21.66
C ASP A 46 -12.35 -8.86 20.65
N PHE A 47 -13.36 -8.97 19.76
CA PHE A 47 -13.35 -9.95 18.68
C PHE A 47 -12.15 -9.78 17.72
N LEU A 48 -11.88 -8.56 17.24
CA LEU A 48 -10.75 -8.28 16.34
C LEU A 48 -9.38 -8.66 16.96
N SER A 49 -9.25 -8.52 18.28
CA SER A 49 -8.01 -8.84 19.00
C SER A 49 -7.60 -10.31 18.97
N HIS A 50 -8.53 -11.21 18.61
CA HIS A 50 -8.27 -12.65 18.50
C HIS A 50 -7.98 -13.10 17.07
N LEU A 51 -8.09 -12.21 16.08
CA LEU A 51 -7.83 -12.55 14.68
C LEU A 51 -6.34 -12.73 14.43
N THR A 52 -5.97 -13.79 13.71
CA THR A 52 -4.63 -14.02 13.17
C THR A 52 -4.50 -13.54 11.73
N SER A 53 -5.60 -13.41 10.99
CA SER A 53 -5.60 -12.91 9.60
C SER A 53 -6.72 -11.89 9.41
N PHE A 54 -6.40 -10.73 8.84
CA PHE A 54 -7.36 -9.67 8.57
C PHE A 54 -7.14 -9.08 7.19
N ASN A 55 -8.17 -9.13 6.35
CA ASN A 55 -8.14 -8.61 4.99
C ASN A 55 -9.29 -7.62 4.80
N MET A 56 -9.03 -6.45 4.22
CA MET A 56 -10.05 -5.44 3.97
C MET A 56 -9.84 -4.76 2.62
N SER A 57 -10.95 -4.55 1.90
CA SER A 57 -11.01 -3.57 0.82
C SER A 57 -12.14 -2.55 1.02
N LEU A 58 -12.01 -1.39 0.39
CA LEU A 58 -13.07 -0.38 0.37
C LEU A 58 -13.96 -0.55 -0.87
N MET A 59 -15.19 -0.04 -0.77
CA MET A 59 -16.11 -0.07 -1.91
C MET A 59 -15.57 0.73 -3.11
N HIS A 60 -15.95 0.32 -4.31
CA HIS A 60 -15.71 1.13 -5.50
C HIS A 60 -16.66 2.34 -5.53
N GLY A 61 -16.14 3.49 -5.93
CA GLY A 61 -16.98 4.62 -6.28
C GLY A 61 -17.79 4.34 -7.57
N ALA A 62 -19.06 4.74 -7.59
CA ALA A 62 -19.98 4.49 -8.69
C ALA A 62 -19.71 5.41 -9.90
N GLY A 63 -18.54 5.26 -10.54
CA GLY A 63 -18.08 6.10 -11.65
C GLY A 63 -17.40 7.41 -11.24
N TRP A 64 -17.14 7.59 -9.94
CA TRP A 64 -16.45 8.74 -9.34
C TRP A 64 -15.48 8.25 -8.28
N MET A 65 -14.41 8.99 -8.01
CA MET A 65 -13.44 8.63 -6.98
C MET A 65 -14.01 8.91 -5.57
N LEU A 66 -13.89 7.96 -4.65
CA LEU A 66 -14.37 8.07 -3.27
C LEU A 66 -13.82 9.31 -2.57
N ASN A 67 -12.54 9.60 -2.78
CA ASN A 67 -11.83 10.75 -2.20
C ASN A 67 -12.37 12.13 -2.64
N THR A 68 -13.27 12.18 -3.62
CA THR A 68 -13.97 13.42 -4.02
C THR A 68 -15.29 13.64 -3.27
N PHE A 69 -15.82 12.61 -2.61
CA PHE A 69 -17.05 12.74 -1.84
C PHE A 69 -16.77 13.24 -0.42
N LYS A 70 -17.53 14.24 0.03
CA LYS A 70 -17.40 14.79 1.39
C LYS A 70 -17.57 13.78 2.50
N VAL A 71 -18.35 12.71 2.29
CA VAL A 71 -18.53 11.64 3.29
C VAL A 71 -17.25 10.84 3.51
N PHE A 72 -16.35 10.83 2.52
CA PHE A 72 -15.04 10.23 2.65
C PHE A 72 -14.09 11.07 3.51
N TYR A 73 -14.36 12.37 3.68
CA TYR A 73 -13.48 13.24 4.47
C TYR A 73 -13.50 12.83 5.94
N GLY A 74 -12.34 12.43 6.47
CA GLY A 74 -12.19 11.91 7.83
C GLY A 74 -12.70 10.48 8.03
N PHE A 75 -13.24 9.82 6.99
CA PHE A 75 -13.54 8.40 7.06
C PHE A 75 -12.26 7.55 7.20
N PRO A 76 -11.18 7.79 6.43
CA PRO A 76 -9.91 7.09 6.61
C PRO A 76 -9.43 7.12 8.06
N ASP A 77 -9.45 8.29 8.71
CA ASP A 77 -9.05 8.49 10.12
C ASP A 77 -9.79 7.59 11.12
N CYS A 78 -10.96 7.08 10.72
CA CYS A 78 -11.78 6.19 11.53
C CYS A 78 -11.39 4.70 11.37
N LEU A 79 -10.71 4.30 10.28
CA LEU A 79 -10.33 2.91 10.02
C LEU A 79 -9.41 2.35 11.11
N GLY A 80 -8.46 3.16 11.58
CA GLY A 80 -7.56 2.79 12.68
C GLY A 80 -8.33 2.49 13.97
N PRO A 81 -9.05 3.49 14.54
CA PRO A 81 -9.88 3.31 15.73
C PRO A 81 -10.96 2.23 15.64
N TRP A 82 -11.50 1.95 14.45
CA TRP A 82 -12.54 0.92 14.29
C TRP A 82 -11.99 -0.48 14.07
N PHE A 83 -10.82 -0.60 13.43
CA PHE A 83 -10.28 -1.88 13.00
C PHE A 83 -8.82 -2.06 13.38
N PHE A 84 -7.91 -1.30 12.76
CA PHE A 84 -6.49 -1.65 12.73
C PHE A 84 -5.80 -1.58 14.10
N ASN A 85 -6.26 -0.70 14.99
CA ASN A 85 -5.73 -0.56 16.35
C ASN A 85 -6.04 -1.77 17.24
N HIS A 86 -6.94 -2.66 16.80
CA HIS A 86 -7.43 -3.79 17.59
C HIS A 86 -6.89 -5.13 17.11
N LEU A 87 -6.04 -5.17 16.09
CA LEU A 87 -5.49 -6.40 15.48
C LEU A 87 -4.26 -6.93 16.24
N THR A 88 -4.34 -7.07 17.56
CA THR A 88 -3.19 -7.37 18.43
C THR A 88 -2.63 -8.79 18.29
N SER A 89 -3.42 -9.75 17.78
CA SER A 89 -2.98 -11.12 17.51
C SER A 89 -2.71 -11.40 16.03
N ALA A 90 -2.86 -10.39 15.15
CA ALA A 90 -2.76 -10.59 13.72
C ALA A 90 -1.34 -10.96 13.29
N GLU A 91 -1.25 -12.04 12.52
CA GLU A 91 -0.04 -12.51 11.82
C GLU A 91 -0.06 -12.12 10.34
N GLU A 92 -1.25 -11.94 9.77
CA GLU A 92 -1.46 -11.55 8.38
C GLU A 92 -2.40 -10.35 8.30
N PHE A 93 -1.98 -9.29 7.61
CA PHE A 93 -2.78 -8.10 7.38
C PHE A 93 -2.75 -7.72 5.90
N SER A 94 -3.93 -7.58 5.30
CA SER A 94 -4.11 -7.06 3.95
C SER A 94 -5.06 -5.87 3.95
N PHE A 95 -4.67 -4.81 3.25
CA PHE A 95 -5.54 -3.67 3.03
C PHE A 95 -5.36 -3.08 1.63
N ASP A 96 -6.48 -2.93 0.93
CA ASP A 96 -6.51 -2.39 -0.43
C ASP A 96 -7.75 -1.48 -0.58
N PRO A 97 -7.60 -0.15 -0.52
CA PRO A 97 -8.71 0.79 -0.68
C PRO A 97 -9.25 0.84 -2.11
N GLN A 98 -8.66 0.08 -3.05
CA GLN A 98 -8.92 0.10 -4.48
C GLN A 98 -8.54 1.45 -5.11
N GLU A 99 -8.49 1.51 -6.43
CA GLU A 99 -8.13 2.72 -7.19
C GLU A 99 -8.97 3.94 -6.79
N SER A 100 -10.24 3.74 -6.42
CA SER A 100 -11.18 4.83 -6.16
C SER A 100 -10.88 5.65 -4.89
N ALA A 101 -9.96 5.21 -4.03
CA ALA A 101 -9.64 5.85 -2.76
C ALA A 101 -8.12 5.89 -2.54
N PRO A 102 -7.39 6.83 -3.17
CA PRO A 102 -5.97 6.98 -2.91
C PRO A 102 -5.74 7.34 -1.44
N LEU A 103 -5.01 6.46 -0.74
CA LEU A 103 -4.59 6.64 0.65
C LEU A 103 -3.07 6.65 0.74
N GLY A 104 -2.56 7.27 1.79
CA GLY A 104 -1.15 7.59 2.00
C GLY A 104 -0.98 9.09 1.89
N ASP A 105 -0.99 9.81 3.02
CA ASP A 105 -0.72 11.25 3.03
C ASP A 105 0.75 11.50 2.64
N ALA A 106 0.92 11.66 1.34
CA ALA A 106 2.18 11.93 0.68
C ALA A 106 2.23 13.41 0.23
N GLY A 107 1.48 14.28 0.91
CA GLY A 107 1.39 15.72 0.61
C GLY A 107 0.47 16.09 -0.55
N GLN A 108 -0.20 15.10 -1.15
CA GLN A 108 -1.11 15.33 -2.26
C GLN A 108 -2.53 15.65 -1.78
N ARG A 109 -3.19 16.55 -2.50
CA ARG A 109 -4.60 16.84 -2.26
C ARG A 109 -5.43 15.58 -2.50
N HIS A 110 -6.38 15.30 -1.61
CA HIS A 110 -7.23 14.10 -1.66
C HIS A 110 -6.51 12.75 -1.45
N ALA A 111 -5.23 12.76 -1.06
CA ALA A 111 -4.57 11.62 -0.45
C ALA A 111 -4.71 11.74 1.07
N PHE A 112 -5.40 10.78 1.69
CA PHE A 112 -5.69 10.79 3.13
C PHE A 112 -4.83 9.75 3.87
N ASP A 113 -4.74 9.84 5.20
CA ASP A 113 -4.02 8.89 6.03
C ASP A 113 -4.48 7.43 5.79
N ILE A 114 -3.54 6.48 5.87
CA ILE A 114 -3.84 5.04 5.82
C ILE A 114 -4.36 4.51 7.16
N SER A 115 -4.22 5.31 8.23
CA SER A 115 -4.67 4.99 9.59
C SER A 115 -3.98 3.80 10.27
N LEU A 116 -2.73 3.56 9.90
CA LEU A 116 -1.81 2.60 10.51
C LEU A 116 -0.92 3.18 11.63
N ARG A 117 -0.94 4.50 11.86
CA ARG A 117 -0.05 5.20 12.80
C ARG A 117 -0.13 4.63 14.22
N LYS A 118 -1.33 4.28 14.67
CA LYS A 118 -1.60 3.67 15.99
C LYS A 118 -1.83 2.15 15.92
N ALA A 119 -1.84 1.56 14.72
CA ALA A 119 -1.96 0.13 14.57
C ALA A 119 -0.69 -0.53 15.11
N ASN A 120 -0.88 -1.48 16.03
CA ASN A 120 0.19 -2.25 16.64
C ASN A 120 -0.16 -3.73 16.54
N MET A 121 0.54 -4.42 15.64
CA MET A 121 0.30 -5.82 15.30
C MET A 121 1.57 -6.62 15.65
N PRO A 122 1.84 -6.89 16.95
CA PRO A 122 3.14 -7.40 17.40
C PRO A 122 3.47 -8.81 16.92
N ARG A 123 2.57 -9.48 16.21
CA ARG A 123 2.77 -10.80 15.62
C ARG A 123 2.77 -10.77 14.09
N LEU A 124 2.75 -9.58 13.48
CA LEU A 124 2.60 -9.42 12.05
C LEU A 124 3.78 -10.01 11.29
N ARG A 125 3.51 -11.03 10.48
CA ARG A 125 4.49 -11.76 9.65
C ARG A 125 4.27 -11.48 8.17
N LYS A 126 3.03 -11.27 7.73
CA LYS A 126 2.72 -10.98 6.33
C LYS A 126 1.91 -9.70 6.20
N LEU A 127 2.39 -8.81 5.34
CA LEU A 127 1.74 -7.57 4.99
C LEU A 127 1.47 -7.56 3.48
N SER A 128 0.23 -7.27 3.10
CA SER A 128 -0.14 -7.01 1.71
C SER A 128 -0.88 -5.68 1.63
N LEU A 129 -0.36 -4.75 0.84
CA LEU A 129 -0.99 -3.45 0.62
C LEU A 129 -1.26 -3.26 -0.86
N GLY A 130 -2.47 -2.79 -1.18
CA GLY A 130 -2.89 -2.45 -2.53
C GLY A 130 -3.16 -0.95 -2.63
N ASN A 131 -2.91 -0.28 -3.77
CA ASN A 131 -3.41 1.08 -4.05
C ASN A 131 -3.06 2.13 -2.98
N ILE A 132 -1.84 2.08 -2.43
CA ILE A 132 -1.37 3.00 -1.38
C ILE A 132 -0.17 3.81 -1.85
N TYR A 133 -0.23 5.12 -1.59
CA TYR A 133 0.90 6.03 -1.74
C TYR A 133 1.90 5.86 -0.60
N LEU A 134 3.18 5.90 -0.95
CA LEU A 134 4.25 5.91 0.02
C LEU A 134 4.16 7.17 0.88
N CYS A 135 4.21 6.99 2.19
CA CYS A 135 4.11 8.09 3.14
C CYS A 135 4.88 7.76 4.42
N LEU A 136 5.10 8.79 5.25
CA LEU A 136 5.75 8.63 6.54
C LEU A 136 5.02 7.62 7.44
N GLU A 137 3.68 7.60 7.40
CA GLU A 137 2.89 6.65 8.18
C GLU A 137 3.17 5.20 7.79
N LEU A 138 3.26 4.91 6.47
CA LEU A 138 3.59 3.58 5.97
C LEU A 138 5.01 3.18 6.36
N LYS A 139 5.99 4.06 6.12
CA LYS A 139 7.39 3.84 6.51
C LYS A 139 7.52 3.54 7.99
N ASP A 140 6.93 4.37 8.86
CA ASP A 140 6.96 4.16 10.30
C ASP A 140 6.25 2.87 10.72
N PHE A 141 5.16 2.49 10.05
CA PHE A 141 4.49 1.22 10.30
C PHE A 141 5.39 0.03 9.95
N LEU A 142 6.04 0.04 8.79
CA LEU A 142 6.94 -1.02 8.36
C LEU A 142 8.14 -1.15 9.29
N LEU A 143 8.82 -0.04 9.61
CA LEU A 143 9.99 -0.03 10.48
C LEU A 143 9.68 -0.53 11.89
N ARG A 144 8.48 -0.26 12.42
CA ARG A 144 8.03 -0.75 13.73
C ARG A 144 7.81 -2.26 13.78
N HIS A 145 7.48 -2.90 12.65
CA HIS A 145 7.15 -4.33 12.57
C HIS A 145 8.23 -5.16 11.85
N LEU A 146 9.36 -4.55 11.53
CA LEU A 146 10.38 -5.16 10.70
C LEU A 146 11.04 -6.40 11.36
N ASP A 147 11.05 -6.44 12.69
CA ASP A 147 11.54 -7.58 13.48
C ASP A 147 10.59 -8.79 13.50
N THR A 148 9.38 -8.66 12.95
CA THR A 148 8.39 -9.74 12.88
C THR A 148 8.00 -10.09 11.46
N LEU A 149 8.08 -9.12 10.54
CA LEU A 149 7.72 -9.29 9.13
C LEU A 149 8.62 -10.30 8.43
N GLU A 150 7.98 -11.26 7.77
CA GLU A 150 8.58 -12.28 6.93
C GLU A 150 8.28 -12.04 5.45
N SER A 151 7.14 -11.40 5.14
CA SER A 151 6.69 -11.10 3.79
C SER A 151 6.06 -9.72 3.70
N ILE A 152 6.47 -8.93 2.71
CA ILE A 152 5.82 -7.67 2.32
C ILE A 152 5.46 -7.76 0.84
N SER A 153 4.20 -7.49 0.50
CA SER A 153 3.72 -7.39 -0.88
C SER A 153 3.06 -6.03 -1.07
N LEU A 154 3.53 -5.27 -2.05
CA LEU A 154 2.94 -3.99 -2.44
C LEU A 154 2.39 -4.13 -3.86
N HIS A 155 1.10 -3.89 -4.03
CA HIS A 155 0.39 -3.99 -5.31
C HIS A 155 -0.17 -2.62 -5.67
N GLU A 156 0.12 -2.11 -6.86
CA GLU A 156 -0.29 -0.76 -7.25
C GLU A 156 0.01 0.28 -6.17
N CYS A 157 1.20 0.19 -5.56
CA CYS A 157 1.67 1.22 -4.65
C CYS A 157 2.49 2.23 -5.44
N TYR A 158 2.46 3.48 -4.99
CA TYR A 158 3.02 4.60 -5.74
C TYR A 158 3.83 5.54 -4.86
N SER A 159 4.90 6.08 -5.41
CA SER A 159 5.53 7.28 -4.87
C SER A 159 4.82 8.53 -5.44
N CYS A 160 5.13 9.68 -4.86
CA CYS A 160 4.73 10.98 -5.36
C CYS A 160 5.94 11.89 -5.45
N LYS A 161 5.84 12.90 -6.32
CA LYS A 161 6.80 13.99 -6.35
C LYS A 161 6.53 14.99 -5.22
N ASP A 162 7.57 15.67 -4.77
CA ASP A 162 7.44 16.82 -3.87
C ASP A 162 6.58 17.91 -4.52
N LEU A 163 5.52 18.31 -3.84
CA LEU A 163 4.66 19.43 -4.22
C LEU A 163 4.74 20.53 -3.15
N ASP A 164 5.07 21.75 -3.58
CA ASP A 164 4.94 22.99 -2.80
C ASP A 164 5.36 22.91 -1.32
N GLY A 165 6.54 22.33 -1.05
CA GLY A 165 7.14 22.28 0.28
C GLY A 165 6.60 21.18 1.20
N VAL A 166 5.81 20.24 0.67
CA VAL A 166 5.52 18.98 1.33
C VAL A 166 6.40 17.90 0.71
N GLU A 167 7.22 17.27 1.56
CA GLU A 167 8.16 16.22 1.17
C GLU A 167 7.36 14.94 0.89
N GLY A 168 7.32 14.56 -0.38
CA GLY A 168 6.88 13.24 -0.81
C GLY A 168 7.87 12.18 -0.33
N MET A 169 7.56 10.91 -0.60
CA MET A 169 8.47 9.82 -0.26
C MET A 169 8.84 9.05 -1.51
N SER A 170 10.13 9.11 -1.87
CA SER A 170 10.68 8.31 -2.96
C SER A 170 10.72 6.81 -2.61
N TRP A 171 10.76 5.97 -3.63
CA TRP A 171 10.99 4.53 -3.44
C TRP A 171 12.34 4.27 -2.80
N SER A 172 13.38 4.97 -3.24
CA SER A 172 14.71 4.84 -2.66
C SER A 172 14.79 5.17 -1.17
N GLU A 173 14.09 6.20 -0.71
CA GLU A 173 14.02 6.48 0.74
C GLU A 173 13.38 5.36 1.53
N LEU A 174 12.31 4.74 1.01
CA LEU A 174 11.68 3.61 1.67
C LEU A 174 12.64 2.41 1.70
N PHE A 175 13.20 2.03 0.57
CA PHE A 175 14.09 0.86 0.48
C PHE A 175 15.35 1.02 1.31
N CYS A 176 16.01 2.18 1.25
CA CYS A 176 17.15 2.50 2.11
C CYS A 176 16.77 2.39 3.59
N ALA A 177 15.64 2.96 4.00
CA ALA A 177 15.21 2.90 5.41
C ALA A 177 14.96 1.45 5.88
N LEU A 178 14.42 0.59 5.01
CA LEU A 178 14.25 -0.83 5.31
C LEU A 178 15.61 -1.55 5.36
N ALA A 179 16.48 -1.35 4.38
CA ALA A 179 17.80 -1.98 4.31
C ALA A 179 18.71 -1.58 5.48
N ASP A 180 18.68 -0.31 5.88
CA ASP A 180 19.45 0.24 7.02
C ASP A 180 19.14 -0.45 8.35
N LYS A 181 17.92 -1.00 8.48
CA LYS A 181 17.53 -1.80 9.65
C LYS A 181 17.98 -3.25 9.58
N SER A 182 18.47 -3.71 8.43
CA SER A 182 18.94 -5.08 8.21
C SER A 182 17.91 -6.13 8.67
N PRO A 183 16.72 -6.16 8.05
CA PRO A 183 15.61 -7.00 8.48
C PRO A 183 15.99 -8.48 8.41
N THR A 184 16.17 -9.16 9.54
CA THR A 184 16.68 -10.55 9.55
C THR A 184 15.60 -11.61 9.26
N ARG A 185 14.33 -11.25 9.39
CA ARG A 185 13.20 -12.17 9.16
C ARG A 185 12.53 -12.01 7.80
N LEU A 186 12.75 -10.88 7.13
CA LEU A 186 12.13 -10.61 5.84
C LEU A 186 12.76 -11.51 4.78
N THR A 187 11.99 -12.47 4.29
CA THR A 187 12.42 -13.48 3.30
C THR A 187 11.70 -13.33 1.97
N CYS A 188 10.63 -12.53 1.94
CA CYS A 188 9.87 -12.24 0.72
C CYS A 188 9.54 -10.75 0.66
N PHE A 189 9.89 -10.11 -0.45
CA PHE A 189 9.49 -8.76 -0.78
C PHE A 189 9.05 -8.74 -2.24
N SER A 190 7.82 -8.32 -2.51
CA SER A 190 7.27 -8.30 -3.86
C SER A 190 6.60 -6.97 -4.18
N LEU A 191 6.80 -6.54 -5.42
CA LEU A 191 6.14 -5.40 -6.02
C LEU A 191 5.35 -5.91 -7.23
N HIS A 192 4.11 -5.46 -7.36
CA HIS A 192 3.21 -5.88 -8.41
C HIS A 192 2.53 -4.66 -9.02
N TRP A 193 2.75 -4.45 -10.32
CA TRP A 193 2.03 -3.48 -11.13
C TRP A 193 1.41 -4.20 -12.33
N ASP A 194 0.25 -3.74 -12.74
CA ASP A 194 -0.46 -4.16 -13.94
C ASP A 194 0.14 -3.49 -15.19
N ASP A 195 0.66 -2.26 -15.02
CA ASP A 195 1.38 -1.52 -16.06
C ASP A 195 2.79 -2.08 -16.28
N ASP A 196 3.20 -2.16 -17.54
CA ASP A 196 4.55 -2.58 -17.88
C ASP A 196 5.54 -1.40 -17.92
N GLN A 197 6.80 -1.69 -18.23
CA GLN A 197 7.84 -0.68 -18.32
C GLN A 197 7.56 0.37 -19.40
N GLU A 198 6.93 -0.03 -20.52
CA GLU A 198 6.59 0.88 -21.61
C GLU A 198 5.49 1.85 -21.14
N ASP A 199 4.48 1.34 -20.45
CA ASP A 199 3.38 2.12 -19.87
C ASP A 199 3.87 3.15 -18.84
N LEU A 200 4.77 2.74 -17.94
CA LEU A 200 5.29 3.61 -16.86
C LEU A 200 6.21 4.72 -17.37
N LEU A 201 6.97 4.47 -18.44
CA LEU A 201 7.90 5.45 -18.99
C LEU A 201 7.28 6.35 -20.06
N ASP A 202 6.23 5.88 -20.72
CA ASP A 202 5.55 6.52 -21.86
C ASP A 202 6.51 7.33 -22.75
N LEU A 203 7.41 6.60 -23.43
CA LEU A 203 8.49 7.22 -24.19
C LEU A 203 8.00 7.89 -25.49
N ASP A 204 6.75 7.62 -25.88
CA ASP A 204 6.09 8.18 -27.06
C ASP A 204 5.18 9.38 -26.70
N ASP A 205 5.20 9.83 -25.44
CA ASP A 205 4.52 11.03 -24.96
C ASP A 205 5.08 12.30 -25.63
N ASP A 206 4.34 12.81 -26.61
CA ASP A 206 4.64 14.06 -27.34
C ASP A 206 4.60 15.32 -26.44
N MET A 207 4.03 15.22 -25.24
CA MET A 207 3.90 16.34 -24.28
C MET A 207 4.98 16.31 -23.18
N GLY A 208 5.72 15.20 -23.06
CA GLY A 208 6.76 15.01 -22.06
C GLY A 208 8.06 15.78 -22.36
N ASP A 209 8.97 15.85 -21.38
CA ASP A 209 10.28 16.47 -21.60
C ASP A 209 11.10 15.65 -22.62
N PRO A 210 11.40 16.18 -23.83
CA PRO A 210 12.12 15.45 -24.86
C PRO A 210 13.55 15.05 -24.43
N MET A 211 14.16 15.82 -23.52
CA MET A 211 15.48 15.48 -23.00
C MET A 211 15.42 14.28 -22.06
N LEU A 212 14.43 14.20 -21.18
CA LEU A 212 14.23 13.06 -20.29
C LEU A 212 13.88 11.80 -21.10
N VAL A 213 12.99 11.91 -22.09
CA VAL A 213 12.68 10.81 -23.02
C VAL A 213 13.95 10.28 -23.70
N ALA A 214 14.79 11.18 -24.25
CA ALA A 214 16.04 10.78 -24.89
C ALA A 214 17.06 10.17 -23.90
N GLN A 215 17.06 10.59 -22.63
CA GLN A 215 17.90 9.99 -21.59
C GLN A 215 17.41 8.60 -21.22
N ALA A 216 16.11 8.43 -20.99
CA ALA A 216 15.51 7.13 -20.68
C ALA A 216 15.74 6.11 -21.81
N ARG A 217 15.53 6.51 -23.08
CA ARG A 217 15.83 5.67 -24.26
C ARG A 217 17.29 5.23 -24.29
N ARG A 218 18.23 6.16 -24.10
CA ARG A 218 19.66 5.82 -24.06
C ARG A 218 20.00 4.86 -22.92
N LYS A 219 19.39 5.05 -21.74
CA LYS A 219 19.61 4.14 -20.61
C LYS A 219 19.12 2.73 -20.96
N LEU A 220 17.94 2.58 -21.53
CA LEU A 220 17.42 1.28 -21.99
C LEU A 220 18.30 0.62 -23.06
N GLU A 221 18.84 1.39 -24.00
CA GLU A 221 19.76 0.88 -25.02
C GLU A 221 21.09 0.40 -24.42
N MET A 222 21.61 1.10 -23.40
CA MET A 222 22.90 0.78 -22.77
C MET A 222 22.79 -0.32 -21.72
N GLU A 223 21.65 -0.42 -21.04
CA GLU A 223 21.41 -1.29 -19.90
C GLU A 223 20.44 -2.43 -20.23
N PHE A 224 20.34 -2.84 -21.50
CA PHE A 224 19.38 -3.84 -21.98
C PHE A 224 19.34 -5.17 -21.18
N ASP A 225 20.48 -5.57 -20.60
CA ASP A 225 20.60 -6.79 -19.77
C ASP A 225 20.54 -6.51 -18.24
N ALA A 226 20.57 -5.25 -17.82
CA ALA A 226 20.31 -4.91 -16.43
C ALA A 226 18.79 -4.85 -16.28
N MET A 227 18.23 -5.68 -15.39
CA MET A 227 16.80 -5.69 -15.06
C MET A 227 16.39 -4.39 -14.33
N ALA A 228 16.72 -3.22 -14.87
CA ALA A 228 16.33 -1.92 -14.37
C ALA A 228 14.90 -1.66 -14.83
N PHE A 229 13.96 -1.73 -13.89
CA PHE A 229 12.56 -1.40 -14.13
C PHE A 229 12.20 -0.08 -13.42
N PRO A 230 11.30 0.73 -13.99
CA PRO A 230 10.78 1.92 -13.33
C PRO A 230 9.88 1.53 -12.15
N PHE A 231 9.80 2.43 -11.18
CA PHE A 231 8.86 2.32 -10.07
C PHE A 231 7.78 3.38 -10.25
N GLY A 232 6.52 3.06 -9.94
CA GLY A 232 5.41 3.97 -10.18
C GLY A 232 5.45 5.22 -9.30
N TYR A 233 5.46 6.38 -9.94
CA TYR A 233 5.16 7.70 -9.41
C TYR A 233 3.82 8.16 -9.96
N CYS A 234 2.92 8.55 -9.08
CA CYS A 234 1.59 9.03 -9.45
C CYS A 234 1.29 10.38 -8.80
N ASP A 235 0.42 11.12 -9.47
CA ASP A 235 -0.24 12.30 -8.94
C ASP A 235 -1.75 12.08 -8.83
N VAL A 236 -2.33 12.53 -7.72
CA VAL A 236 -3.77 12.58 -7.54
C VAL A 236 -4.31 13.86 -8.15
N SER A 237 -5.17 13.70 -9.16
CA SER A 237 -5.87 14.81 -9.81
C SER A 237 -6.66 15.65 -8.81
N GLU A 238 -6.35 16.94 -8.70
CA GLU A 238 -7.09 17.85 -7.82
C GLU A 238 -8.59 17.93 -8.15
N LYS A 239 -8.93 17.78 -9.44
CA LYS A 239 -10.31 17.96 -9.91
C LYS A 239 -11.13 16.68 -9.82
N TYR A 240 -10.51 15.54 -10.12
CA TYR A 240 -11.22 14.28 -10.32
C TYR A 240 -10.84 13.23 -9.26
N GLY A 241 -9.80 13.49 -8.47
CA GLY A 241 -9.34 12.61 -7.39
C GLY A 241 -8.66 11.34 -7.85
N ASN A 242 -8.55 11.09 -9.17
CA ASN A 242 -7.93 9.89 -9.70
C ASN A 242 -6.41 9.99 -9.70
N ALA A 243 -5.76 8.87 -9.39
CA ALA A 243 -4.34 8.70 -9.60
C ALA A 243 -4.06 8.68 -11.11
N THR A 244 -2.98 9.33 -11.51
CA THR A 244 -2.41 9.28 -12.86
C THR A 244 -0.90 9.23 -12.75
N HIS A 245 -0.25 8.43 -13.58
CA HIS A 245 1.21 8.39 -13.64
C HIS A 245 1.79 9.77 -13.91
N ASP A 246 2.78 10.15 -13.11
CA ASP A 246 3.68 11.27 -13.43
C ASP A 246 4.82 10.69 -14.29
N TRP A 247 4.60 10.64 -15.60
CA TRP A 247 5.57 10.09 -16.54
C TRP A 247 6.91 10.84 -16.51
N ASP A 248 6.91 12.15 -16.25
CA ASP A 248 8.17 12.90 -16.09
C ASP A 248 8.91 12.47 -14.82
N ALA A 249 8.22 12.28 -13.70
CA ALA A 249 8.83 11.75 -12.48
C ALA A 249 9.33 10.30 -12.67
N ASN A 250 8.52 9.42 -13.28
CA ASN A 250 8.92 8.05 -13.61
C ASN A 250 10.20 8.04 -14.45
N ARG A 251 10.24 8.83 -15.53
CA ARG A 251 11.41 8.96 -16.40
C ARG A 251 12.63 9.51 -15.64
N ALA A 252 12.45 10.55 -14.83
CA ALA A 252 13.52 11.16 -14.06
C ALA A 252 14.11 10.18 -13.03
N ALA A 253 13.25 9.53 -12.24
CA ALA A 253 13.65 8.53 -11.24
C ALA A 253 14.34 7.33 -11.89
N PHE A 254 13.82 6.85 -13.02
CA PHE A 254 14.45 5.79 -13.81
C PHE A 254 15.85 6.18 -14.30
N VAL A 255 16.01 7.37 -14.86
CA VAL A 255 17.32 7.87 -15.32
C VAL A 255 18.32 8.02 -14.17
N GLN A 256 17.86 8.51 -13.01
CA GLN A 256 18.68 8.67 -11.81
C GLN A 256 19.11 7.33 -11.19
N GLY A 257 18.22 6.34 -11.20
CA GLY A 257 18.50 4.96 -10.81
C GLY A 257 18.79 4.76 -9.31
N ASP A 258 18.43 5.71 -8.45
CA ASP A 258 18.55 5.54 -6.99
C ASP A 258 17.55 4.51 -6.46
N ASP A 259 16.31 4.53 -6.97
CA ASP A 259 15.25 3.58 -6.58
C ASP A 259 15.65 2.14 -6.90
N TYR A 260 16.20 1.91 -8.09
CA TYR A 260 16.65 0.58 -8.49
C TYR A 260 17.83 0.09 -7.64
N ARG A 261 18.83 0.95 -7.39
CA ARG A 261 20.00 0.59 -6.56
C ARG A 261 19.60 0.23 -5.13
N SER A 262 18.78 1.06 -4.50
CA SER A 262 18.29 0.83 -3.14
C SER A 262 17.34 -0.39 -3.06
N TYR A 263 16.54 -0.65 -4.10
CA TYR A 263 15.78 -1.89 -4.22
C TYR A 263 16.72 -3.11 -4.26
N GLN A 264 17.79 -3.07 -5.07
CA GLN A 264 18.78 -4.16 -5.12
C GLN A 264 19.44 -4.39 -3.76
N ASP A 265 19.78 -3.33 -3.03
CA ASP A 265 20.37 -3.43 -1.69
C ASP A 265 19.40 -4.12 -0.70
N LEU A 266 18.10 -3.76 -0.73
CA LEU A 266 17.09 -4.44 0.06
C LEU A 266 16.92 -5.91 -0.36
N MET A 267 16.84 -6.18 -1.66
CA MET A 267 16.65 -7.54 -2.18
C MET A 267 17.82 -8.46 -1.86
N ALA A 268 19.06 -7.95 -1.87
CA ALA A 268 20.23 -8.72 -1.44
C ALA A 268 20.09 -9.23 0.01
N ILE A 269 19.50 -8.42 0.90
CA ILE A 269 19.20 -8.83 2.28
C ILE A 269 18.10 -9.89 2.29
N VAL A 270 17.01 -9.67 1.55
CA VAL A 270 15.86 -10.59 1.48
C VAL A 270 16.29 -11.96 0.95
N GLU A 271 17.08 -12.01 -0.11
CA GLU A 271 17.61 -13.24 -0.72
C GLU A 271 18.58 -13.97 0.21
N LEU A 272 19.43 -13.24 0.92
CA LEU A 272 20.31 -13.82 1.94
C LEU A 272 19.51 -14.47 3.07
N ASN A 273 18.45 -13.82 3.55
CA ASN A 273 17.59 -14.39 4.58
C ASN A 273 16.79 -15.61 4.08
N ALA A 274 16.33 -15.59 2.83
CA ALA A 274 15.60 -16.69 2.23
C ALA A 274 16.47 -17.95 2.09
N THR A 275 17.75 -17.78 1.75
CA THR A 275 18.71 -18.89 1.62
C THR A 275 19.28 -19.38 2.95
N GLY A 276 19.39 -18.49 3.96
CA GLY A 276 19.93 -18.80 5.28
C GLY A 276 18.98 -19.50 6.27
N ASN A 277 17.68 -19.59 5.96
CA ASN A 277 16.66 -20.23 6.79
C ASN A 277 16.40 -21.72 6.46
N HIS A 278 17.38 -22.41 5.87
CA HIS A 278 17.36 -23.86 5.59
C HIS A 278 18.22 -24.67 6.56
#